data_AF-A0A3C1RL26-F1
#
_entry.id   AF-A0A3C1RL26-F1
#
_cell.length_a   1.000
_cell.length_b   1.000
_cell.length_c   1.000
_cell.angle_alpha   90.00
_cell.angle_beta   90.00
_cell.angle_gamma   90.00
#
_symmetry.space_group_name_H-M   'P 1'
#
loop_
_entity.id
_entity.type
_entity.pdbx_description
1 polymer ?
#
loop_
_entity_poly.entity_id
_entity_poly.type
_entity_poly.pdbx_seq_one_letter_code
_entity_poly.pdbx_strand_id
1 'polypeptide(L)' 'AAIVDVNDLKAVKILAATSGLSTALIEQALRSNPAGNADEQTPLVLIRPL' A
#
# COMPACT_ATOMS: atom_id res chain seq x y z
N ALA A 1 6.25 -9.46 -0.67
CA ALA A 1 6.12 -8.01 -0.95
C ALA A 1 4.92 -7.77 -1.85
N ALA A 2 4.42 -6.53 -1.91
CA ALA A 2 3.35 -6.15 -2.82
C ALA A 2 3.69 -4.82 -3.51
N ILE A 3 3.26 -4.67 -4.75
CA ILE A 3 3.28 -3.41 -5.50
C ILE A 3 1.85 -2.91 -5.51
N VAL A 4 1.65 -1.68 -5.04
CA VAL A 4 0.33 -1.12 -4.79
C VAL A 4 0.29 0.30 -5.34
N ASP A 5 -0.80 0.63 -6.01
CA ASP A 5 -1.16 1.98 -6.42
C ASP A 5 -2.18 2.53 -5.42
N VAL A 6 -1.86 3.67 -4.81
CA VAL A 6 -2.60 4.26 -3.70
C VAL A 6 -2.74 5.76 -3.96
N ASN A 7 -3.88 6.33 -3.57
CA ASN A 7 -4.13 7.76 -3.67
C ASN A 7 -4.95 8.29 -2.49
N ASP A 8 -5.03 9.61 -2.37
CA ASP A 8 -5.69 10.31 -1.27
C ASP A 8 -7.23 10.18 -1.29
N LEU A 9 -7.80 9.64 -2.38
CA LEU A 9 -9.22 9.29 -2.48
C LEU A 9 -9.56 7.97 -1.76
N LYS A 10 -8.61 7.42 -1.00
CA LYS A 10 -8.72 6.17 -0.25
C LYS A 10 -8.88 4.93 -1.13
N ALA A 11 -8.47 5.03 -2.39
CA ALA A 11 -8.41 3.89 -3.29
C ALA A 11 -7.04 3.19 -3.13
N VAL A 12 -7.09 1.88 -2.90
CA VAL A 12 -5.91 1.02 -2.84
C VAL A 12 -6.06 -0.05 -3.91
N LYS A 13 -5.13 -0.10 -4.85
CA LYS A 13 -5.12 -1.08 -5.94
C LYS A 13 -3.85 -1.91 -5.89
N ILE A 14 -4.00 -3.20 -5.61
CA ILE A 14 -2.86 -4.13 -5.60
C ILE A 14 -2.55 -4.55 -7.04
N LEU A 15 -1.38 -4.17 -7.55
CA LEU A 15 -0.93 -4.49 -8.90
C LEU A 15 -0.24 -5.86 -8.96
N ALA A 16 0.50 -6.20 -7.91
CA ALA A 16 1.12 -7.50 -7.73
C ALA A 16 1.32 -7.78 -6.24
N ALA A 17 1.19 -9.04 -5.85
CA ALA A 17 1.46 -9.48 -4.48
C ALA A 17 2.11 -10.86 -4.50
N THR A 18 3.07 -11.08 -3.60
CA THR A 18 3.53 -12.43 -3.28
C THR A 18 2.36 -13.28 -2.76
N SER A 19 2.27 -14.53 -3.21
CA SER A 19 1.23 -15.47 -2.78
C SER A 19 1.18 -15.62 -1.26
N GLY A 20 -0.03 -15.65 -0.69
CA GLY A 20 -0.26 -15.82 0.75
C GLY A 20 -0.21 -14.53 1.58
N LEU A 21 0.00 -13.36 0.97
CA LEU A 21 -0.13 -12.07 1.67
C LEU A 21 -1.60 -11.72 1.97
N SER A 22 -1.83 -11.11 3.13
CA SER A 22 -3.14 -10.55 3.48
C SER A 22 -3.37 -9.23 2.74
N THR A 23 -4.22 -9.26 1.72
CA THR A 23 -4.63 -8.05 0.97
C THR A 23 -5.40 -7.08 1.85
N ALA A 24 -6.23 -7.59 2.77
CA ALA A 24 -6.99 -6.77 3.71
C ALA A 24 -6.08 -5.94 4.63
N LEU A 25 -4.97 -6.51 5.10
CA LEU A 25 -3.99 -5.78 5.90
C LEU A 25 -3.32 -4.66 5.08
N ILE A 26 -2.97 -4.95 3.83
CA ILE A 26 -2.35 -3.99 2.91
C ILE A 26 -3.32 -2.83 2.63
N GLU A 27 -4.58 -3.14 2.31
CA GLU A 27 -5.62 -2.15 2.06
C GLU A 27 -5.87 -1.28 3.29
N GLN A 28 -5.98 -1.87 4.47
CA GLN A 28 -6.18 -1.12 5.71
C GLN A 28 -5.01 -0.21 6.02
N ALA A 29 -3.78 -0.70 5.89
CA ALA A 29 -2.57 0.05 6.23
C ALA A 29 -2.31 1.23 5.26
N LEU A 30 -2.67 1.09 3.99
CA LEU A 30 -2.38 2.09 2.96
C LEU A 30 -3.57 3.00 2.62
N ARG A 31 -4.77 2.77 3.18
CA ARG A 31 -6.00 3.49 2.82
C ARG A 31 -5.89 5.02 2.88
N SER A 32 -5.11 5.58 3.79
CA SER A 32 -4.93 7.02 3.92
C SER A 32 -3.77 7.58 3.11
N ASN A 33 -3.15 6.77 2.24
CA ASN A 33 -1.92 7.10 1.53
C ASN A 33 -0.80 7.66 2.44
N PRO A 34 -0.42 6.94 3.52
CA PRO A 34 0.42 7.52 4.57
C PRO A 34 1.84 7.87 4.13
N ALA A 35 2.34 7.21 3.08
CA ALA A 35 3.70 7.44 2.59
C ALA A 35 3.79 8.67 1.68
N GLY A 36 2.68 9.03 1.01
CA GLY A 36 2.70 9.98 -0.09
C GLY A 36 3.53 9.45 -1.27
N ASN A 37 3.04 9.62 -2.50
CA ASN A 37 3.72 9.12 -3.70
C ASN A 37 3.60 10.10 -4.88
N ALA A 38 3.27 11.37 -4.61
CA ALA A 38 3.09 12.41 -5.62
C ALA A 38 4.45 13.02 -6.03
N ASP A 39 4.97 13.96 -5.25
CA ASP A 39 6.28 14.59 -5.50
C ASP A 39 7.46 13.79 -4.91
N GLU A 40 7.16 12.73 -4.16
CA GLU A 40 8.08 12.05 -3.23
C GLU A 40 8.74 10.78 -3.79
N GLN A 41 8.71 10.58 -5.10
CA GLN A 41 9.17 9.35 -5.78
C GLN A 41 8.36 8.10 -5.32
N THR A 42 8.87 6.90 -5.59
CA THR A 42 8.22 5.63 -5.21
C THR A 42 8.73 5.17 -3.85
N PRO A 43 7.96 5.32 -2.75
CA PRO A 43 8.42 4.94 -1.42
C PRO A 43 8.44 3.42 -1.22
N LEU A 44 9.33 2.94 -0.35
CA LEU A 44 9.31 1.58 0.19
C LEU A 44 8.70 1.62 1.59
N VAL A 45 7.61 0.88 1.79
CA VAL A 45 6.84 0.87 3.04
C VAL A 45 6.96 -0.49 3.74
N LEU A 46 7.20 -0.47 5.05
CA LEU A 46 7.14 -1.66 5.91
C LEU A 46 5.85 -1.64 6.75
N ILE A 47 4.98 -2.64 6.53
CA ILE A 47 3.75 -2.83 7.30
C ILE A 47 4.02 -3.85 8.41
N ARG A 48 3.78 -3.46 9.67
CA ARG A 48 3.91 -4.32 10.85
C ARG A 48 2.51 -4.59 11.45
N PRO A 49 2.06 -5.85 11.54
CA PRO A 49 0.85 -6.19 12.27
C PRO A 49 0.99 -5.87 13.77
N LEU A 50 -0.12 -5.50 14.42
CA LEU A 50 -0.19 -5.36 15.87
C LEU A 50 -0.32 -6.72 16.55
#